data_AF-A0ABD2GEM5-F1
#
_entry.id   AF-A0ABD2GEM5-F1
#
_cell.length_a   1.000
_cell.length_b   1.000
_cell.length_c   1.000
_cell.angle_alpha   90.00
_cell.angle_beta   90.00
_cell.angle_gamma   90.00
#
_symmetry.space_group_name_H-M   'P 1'
#
loop_
_entity.id
_entity.type
_entity.pdbx_description
1 polymer ?
#
loop_
_entity_poly.entity_id
_entity_poly.type
_entity_poly.pdbx_seq_one_letter_code
_entity_poly.pdbx_strand_id
1 'polypeptide(L)'
;MEVQDRESLGRWEGLGSRDAISRTEAMENIRQDVMRRVETIKPITTLAPASKSPPKSDLNDILGHLLMLTKCCPFDDVKEQCVRILQGVQVGDSYRKQ
;
A
#
# COMPACT_ATOMS: atom_id res chain seq x y z
N MET A 1 -5.96 -22.24 -7.04
CA MET A 1 -5.12 -21.07 -6.72
C MET A 1 -6.07 -19.97 -6.28
N GLU A 2 -6.42 -19.92 -4.99
CA GLU A 2 -7.52 -19.06 -4.48
C GLU A 2 -7.18 -18.41 -3.12
N VAL A 3 -5.94 -18.51 -2.65
CA VAL A 3 -5.55 -18.03 -1.32
C VAL A 3 -5.28 -16.51 -1.31
N GLN A 4 -4.98 -15.92 -2.47
CA GLN A 4 -4.53 -14.53 -2.58
C GLN A 4 -5.70 -13.50 -2.56
N ASP A 5 -6.89 -13.92 -2.96
CA ASP A 5 -8.09 -13.05 -2.98
C ASP A 5 -8.62 -12.81 -1.56
N ARG A 6 -8.55 -13.82 -0.69
CA ARG A 6 -9.09 -13.74 0.67
C ARG A 6 -8.27 -12.82 1.59
N GLU A 7 -6.95 -12.78 1.43
CA GLU A 7 -6.09 -11.84 2.17
C GLU A 7 -6.24 -10.40 1.66
N SER A 8 -6.59 -10.23 0.38
CA SER A 8 -6.85 -8.93 -0.23
C SER A 8 -8.20 -8.35 0.20
N LEU A 9 -9.23 -9.19 0.42
CA LEU A 9 -10.54 -8.75 0.92
C LEU A 9 -10.46 -8.24 2.38
N GLY A 10 -9.83 -9.02 3.28
CA GLY A 10 -9.75 -8.68 4.72
C GLY A 10 -8.97 -7.41 5.02
N ARG A 11 -8.05 -7.01 4.13
CA ARG A 11 -7.23 -5.80 4.26
C ARG A 11 -8.05 -4.52 4.40
N TRP A 12 -9.20 -4.44 3.74
CA TRP A 12 -9.98 -3.20 3.62
C TRP A 12 -11.20 -3.16 4.53
N GLU A 13 -11.60 -4.28 5.15
CA GLU A 13 -12.84 -4.41 5.93
C GLU A 13 -12.93 -3.39 7.07
N GLY A 14 -11.81 -3.06 7.72
CA GLY A 14 -11.76 -2.10 8.82
C GLY A 14 -11.95 -0.63 8.40
N LEU A 15 -11.77 -0.29 7.12
CA LEU A 15 -11.92 1.09 6.63
C LEU A 15 -13.38 1.55 6.57
N GLY A 16 -14.32 0.61 6.47
CA GLY A 16 -15.76 0.86 6.49
C GLY A 16 -16.34 1.04 7.90
N SER A 17 -15.54 0.84 8.96
CA SER A 17 -16.03 0.87 10.33
C SER A 17 -16.53 2.26 10.73
N ARG A 18 -17.60 2.31 11.52
CA ARG A 18 -18.07 3.55 12.14
C ARG A 18 -17.12 4.03 13.23
N ASP A 19 -16.36 3.12 13.83
CA ASP A 19 -15.37 3.43 14.84
C ASP A 19 -14.07 3.94 14.21
N ALA A 20 -13.62 5.12 14.65
CA ALA A 20 -12.41 5.76 14.14
C ALA A 20 -11.13 5.01 14.53
N ILE A 21 -11.13 4.31 15.67
CA ILE A 21 -9.98 3.52 16.12
C ILE A 21 -9.79 2.36 15.15
N SER A 22 -10.86 1.60 14.87
CA SER A 22 -10.87 0.50 13.89
C SER A 22 -10.37 0.93 12.50
N ARG A 23 -10.80 2.09 11.99
CA ARG A 23 -10.33 2.63 10.70
C ARG A 23 -8.84 2.96 10.73
N THR A 24 -8.38 3.56 11.83
CA THR A 24 -6.97 3.92 12.02
C THR A 24 -6.09 2.67 12.06
N GLU A 25 -6.49 1.64 12.79
CA GLU A 25 -5.76 0.36 12.85
C GLU A 25 -5.67 -0.31 11.48
N ALA A 26 -6.78 -0.33 10.73
CA ALA A 26 -6.79 -0.86 9.37
C ALA A 26 -5.85 -0.08 8.43
N MET A 27 -5.85 1.25 8.51
CA MET A 27 -4.94 2.09 7.73
C MET A 27 -3.47 1.90 8.12
N GLU A 28 -3.16 1.70 9.40
CA GLU A 28 -1.80 1.40 9.84
C GLU A 28 -1.32 0.05 9.28
N ASN A 29 -2.17 -0.97 9.28
CA ASN A 29 -1.86 -2.26 8.65
C ASN A 29 -1.56 -2.11 7.16
N ILE A 30 -2.37 -1.31 6.44
CA ILE A 30 -2.14 -1.01 5.02
C ILE A 30 -0.82 -0.28 4.81
N ARG A 31 -0.52 0.73 5.64
CA ARG A 31 0.73 1.49 5.58
C ARG A 31 1.94 0.57 5.75
N GLN A 32 1.93 -0.30 6.76
CA GLN A 32 3.00 -1.25 7.03
C GLN A 32 3.23 -2.20 5.84
N ASP A 33 2.15 -2.68 5.22
CA ASP A 33 2.28 -3.56 4.06
C ASP A 33 2.81 -2.83 2.81
N VAL A 34 2.37 -1.59 2.57
CA VAL A 34 2.92 -0.75 1.49
C VAL A 34 4.41 -0.53 1.71
N MET A 35 4.83 -0.13 2.92
CA MET A 35 6.24 0.11 3.23
C MET A 35 7.08 -1.15 3.03
N ARG A 36 6.63 -2.29 3.55
CA ARG A 36 7.31 -3.59 3.37
C ARG A 36 7.50 -3.93 1.89
N ARG A 37 6.48 -3.70 1.06
CA ARG A 37 6.52 -3.99 -0.39
C ARG A 37 7.33 -2.96 -1.18
N VAL A 38 7.39 -1.71 -0.75
CA VAL A 38 8.26 -0.70 -1.37
C VAL A 38 9.73 -1.03 -1.10
N GLU A 39 10.06 -1.49 0.11
CA GLU A 39 11.42 -1.90 0.47
C GLU A 39 11.94 -3.08 -0.40
N THR A 40 11.07 -4.01 -0.80
CA THR A 40 11.46 -5.12 -1.68
C THR A 40 11.74 -4.70 -3.12
N ILE A 41 11.33 -3.49 -3.53
CA ILE A 41 11.56 -2.93 -4.87
C ILE A 41 12.90 -2.18 -4.96
N LYS A 42 13.71 -2.15 -3.88
CA LYS A 42 15.04 -1.52 -3.90
C LYS A 42 15.88 -1.96 -5.12
N PRO A 43 16.62 -1.03 -5.75
CA PRO A 43 17.37 -1.34 -6.97
C PRO A 43 18.37 -2.45 -6.70
N ILE A 44 18.31 -3.51 -7.52
CA ILE A 44 19.30 -4.58 -7.55
C ILE A 44 20.62 -3.98 -8.07
N THR A 45 21.48 -3.50 -7.19
CA THR A 45 22.91 -3.31 -7.50
C THR A 45 23.63 -4.66 -7.35
N THR A 46 23.31 -5.63 -8.19
CA THR A 46 24.20 -6.77 -8.48
C THR A 46 23.66 -7.58 -9.65
N LEU A 47 24.48 -7.76 -10.68
CA LEU A 47 24.25 -8.61 -11.84
C LEU A 47 23.93 -10.04 -11.37
N ALA A 48 22.65 -10.40 -11.30
CA ALA A 48 22.20 -11.78 -11.14
C ALA A 48 21.08 -12.06 -12.15
N PRO A 49 21.09 -13.25 -12.81
CA PRO A 49 20.15 -13.55 -13.88
C PRO A 49 18.73 -13.54 -13.34
N ALA A 50 17.83 -12.90 -14.10
CA ALA A 50 16.43 -12.69 -13.80
C ALA A 50 15.73 -13.98 -13.38
N SER A 51 15.71 -14.27 -12.09
CA SER A 51 14.93 -15.37 -11.51
C SER A 51 13.66 -14.80 -10.92
N LYS A 52 12.57 -15.09 -11.63
CA LYS A 52 11.16 -14.94 -11.25
C LYS A 52 10.76 -13.50 -10.93
N SER A 53 10.09 -12.90 -11.91
CA SER A 53 9.20 -11.75 -11.74
C SER A 53 8.52 -11.79 -10.37
N PRO A 54 8.77 -10.82 -9.48
CA PRO A 54 7.98 -10.70 -8.25
C PRO A 54 6.53 -10.39 -8.65
N PRO A 55 5.53 -10.67 -7.79
CA PRO A 55 4.14 -10.35 -8.06
C PRO A 55 4.01 -8.82 -8.20
N LYS A 56 4.26 -8.30 -9.40
CA LYS A 56 4.21 -6.88 -9.76
C LYS A 56 2.78 -6.31 -9.69
N SER A 57 1.79 -7.18 -9.50
CA SER A 57 0.37 -6.85 -9.34
C SER A 57 0.07 -6.19 -7.99
N ASP A 58 0.46 -6.83 -6.88
CA ASP A 58 -0.16 -6.52 -5.59
C ASP A 58 0.12 -5.10 -5.07
N LEU A 59 1.35 -4.57 -5.20
CA LEU A 59 1.64 -3.20 -4.72
C LEU A 59 0.92 -2.15 -5.56
N ASN A 60 0.89 -2.33 -6.89
CA ASN A 60 0.19 -1.40 -7.76
C ASN A 60 -1.32 -1.42 -7.47
N ASP A 61 -1.88 -2.60 -7.22
CA ASP A 61 -3.29 -2.76 -6.84
C ASP A 61 -3.61 -2.05 -5.52
N ILE A 62 -2.74 -2.17 -4.51
CA ILE A 62 -2.89 -1.45 -3.24
C ILE A 62 -2.82 0.07 -3.46
N LEU A 63 -1.85 0.55 -4.24
CA LEU A 63 -1.70 1.98 -4.53
C LEU A 63 -2.89 2.52 -5.34
N GLY A 64 -3.39 1.75 -6.30
CA GLY A 64 -4.59 2.06 -7.08
C GLY A 64 -5.83 2.16 -6.19
N HIS A 65 -5.99 1.23 -5.25
CA HIS A 65 -7.09 1.25 -4.29
C HIS A 65 -6.99 2.47 -3.34
N LEU A 66 -5.79 2.78 -2.83
CA LEU A 66 -5.55 3.99 -2.03
C LEU A 66 -5.92 5.26 -2.80
N LEU A 67 -5.54 5.35 -4.08
CA LEU A 67 -5.92 6.47 -4.94
C LEU A 67 -7.43 6.60 -5.08
N MET A 68 -8.15 5.49 -5.31
CA MET A 68 -9.61 5.50 -5.37
C MET A 68 -10.23 6.00 -4.06
N LEU A 69 -9.72 5.55 -2.90
CA LEU A 69 -10.23 5.96 -1.59
C LEU A 69 -10.08 7.46 -1.33
N THR A 70 -9.02 8.11 -1.85
CA THR A 70 -8.89 9.59 -1.72
C THR A 70 -10.04 10.37 -2.35
N LYS A 71 -10.77 9.78 -3.29
CA LYS A 71 -11.89 10.40 -4.00
C LYS A 71 -13.25 9.86 -3.59
N CYS A 72 -13.34 8.57 -3.28
CA CYS A 72 -14.62 7.89 -3.10
C CYS A 72 -14.96 7.55 -1.64
N CYS A 73 -14.00 7.63 -0.70
CA CYS A 73 -14.25 7.24 0.68
C CYS A 73 -15.22 8.25 1.38
N PRO A 74 -16.17 7.81 2.20
CA PRO A 74 -17.02 8.72 2.97
C PRO A 74 -16.32 9.30 4.22
N PHE A 75 -15.17 8.77 4.60
CA PHE A 75 -14.44 9.13 5.83
C PHE A 75 -13.22 10.00 5.51
N ASP A 76 -13.18 11.23 6.03
CA ASP A 76 -12.10 12.18 5.73
C ASP A 76 -10.76 11.77 6.37
N ASP A 77 -10.79 11.18 7.56
CA ASP A 77 -9.61 10.61 8.23
C ASP A 77 -8.91 9.54 7.38
N VAL A 78 -9.70 8.68 6.72
CA VAL A 78 -9.18 7.67 5.80
C VAL A 78 -8.56 8.33 4.57
N LYS A 79 -9.23 9.32 3.94
CA LYS A 79 -8.69 10.04 2.78
C LYS A 79 -7.34 10.68 3.10
N GLU A 80 -7.25 11.40 4.21
CA GLU A 80 -6.02 12.06 4.64
C GLU A 80 -4.87 11.08 4.86
N GLN A 81 -5.14 9.94 5.47
CA GLN A 81 -4.14 8.89 5.67
C GLN A 81 -3.73 8.25 4.34
N CYS A 82 -4.67 7.99 3.41
CA CYS A 82 -4.34 7.51 2.07
C CYS A 82 -3.39 8.48 1.33
N VAL A 83 -3.68 9.79 1.38
CA VAL A 83 -2.80 10.82 0.78
C VAL A 83 -1.40 10.77 1.40
N ARG A 84 -1.30 10.69 2.73
CA ARG A 84 -0.01 10.60 3.43
C ARG A 84 0.80 9.37 3.01
N ILE A 85 0.16 8.21 2.86
CA ILE A 85 0.82 6.99 2.38
C ILE A 85 1.35 7.18 0.96
N LEU A 86 0.50 7.67 0.05
CA LEU A 86 0.87 7.89 -1.35
C LEU A 86 2.05 8.88 -1.50
N GLN A 87 2.03 9.97 -0.73
CA GLN A 87 3.13 10.92 -0.66
C GLN A 87 4.41 10.28 -0.11
N GLY A 88 4.32 9.46 0.94
CA GLY A 88 5.47 8.75 1.50
C GLY A 88 6.16 7.84 0.48
N VAL A 89 5.38 7.14 -0.35
CA VAL A 89 5.91 6.31 -1.44
C VAL A 89 6.54 7.16 -2.53
N GLN A 90 5.91 8.27 -2.92
CA GLN A 90 6.38 9.13 -4.02
C GLN A 90 7.61 9.98 -3.64
N VAL A 91 7.71 10.42 -2.38
CA VAL A 91 8.84 11.23 -1.86
C VAL A 91 10.08 10.35 -1.57
N GLY A 92 9.93 9.04 -1.43
CA GLY A 92 11.04 8.09 -1.27
C GLY A 92 12.08 8.10 -2.41
N ASP A 93 11.72 8.59 -3.60
CA ASP A 93 12.66 8.79 -4.71
C ASP A 93 13.41 10.14 -4.66
N SER A 94 12.90 11.14 -3.92
CA SER A 94 13.47 12.50 -3.88
C SER A 94 14.73 12.61 -3.01
N TYR A 95 15.01 11.61 -2.17
CA TYR A 95 16.25 11.52 -1.37
C TYR A 95 17.29 10.56 -1.96
N ARG A 96 17.13 10.09 -3.22
CA ARG A 96 18.17 9.33 -3.95
C ARG A 96 19.15 10.26 -4.70
N LYS A 97 19.60 11.31 -4.02
CA LYS A 97 20.76 12.13 -4.42
C LYS A 97 21.62 12.40 -3.20
N GLN A 98 22.50 11.45 -2.88
CA GLN A 98 23.80 11.70 -2.28
C GLN A 98 24.70 10.49 -2.50
#